data_AF-X0Z9D6-F1
#
_entry.id   AF-X0Z9D6-F1
#
_cell.length_a   1.000
_cell.length_b   1.000
_cell.length_c   1.000
_cell.angle_alpha   90.00
_cell.angle_beta   90.00
_cell.angle_gamma   90.00
#
_symmetry.space_group_name_H-M   'P 1'
#
loop_
_entity.id
_entity.type
_entity.pdbx_description
1 polymer ?
#
loop_
_entity_poly.entity_id
_entity_poly.type
_entity_poly.pdbx_seq_one_letter_code
_entity_poly.pdbx_strand_id
1 'polypeptide(L)' 'MSKNINPLTIEEVAEECKNCEKCPLYLSRTKVVPGEGNAKSKVVFIGEAPGEEEDLKGKPFIG' A
#
# COMPACT_ATOMS: atom_id res chain seq x y z
N MET A 1 1.65 -24.92 11.41
CA MET A 1 2.42 -24.69 10.18
C MET A 1 3.04 -23.31 10.27
N SER A 2 4.29 -23.22 10.72
CA SER A 2 5.01 -21.95 10.75
C SER A 2 5.31 -21.56 9.31
N LYS A 3 4.60 -20.55 8.78
CA LYS A 3 5.00 -19.96 7.51
C LYS A 3 6.36 -19.30 7.74
N ASN A 4 7.39 -19.73 7.02
CA ASN A 4 8.60 -18.93 6.86
C ASN A 4 8.18 -17.69 6.10
N ILE A 5 8.01 -16.58 6.81
CA ILE A 5 7.69 -15.28 6.22
C ILE A 5 9.01 -14.58 5.97
N ASN A 6 9.49 -14.64 4.71
CA ASN A 6 10.46 -13.66 4.26
C ASN A 6 9.71 -12.32 4.12
N PRO A 7 10.16 -11.24 4.78
CA PRO A 7 9.48 -9.96 4.70
C PRO A 7 9.59 -9.40 3.28
N LEU A 8 8.44 -9.09 2.69
CA LEU A 8 8.33 -8.46 1.38
C LEU A 8 8.84 -7.01 1.45
N THR A 9 9.42 -6.53 0.35
CA THR A 9 9.68 -5.09 0.18
C THR A 9 8.38 -4.34 -0.10
N ILE A 10 8.40 -3.01 0.05
CA ILE A 10 7.24 -2.17 -0.26
C ILE A 10 6.88 -2.30 -1.75
N GLU A 11 7.88 -2.47 -2.62
CA GLU A 11 7.69 -2.68 -4.06
C GLU A 11 7.01 -4.03 -4.36
N GLU A 12 7.37 -5.09 -3.64
CA GLU A 12 6.71 -6.40 -3.78
C GLU A 12 5.25 -6.33 -3.33
N VAL A 13 4.97 -5.65 -2.21
CA VAL A 13 3.60 -5.41 -1.75
C VAL A 13 2.82 -4.56 -2.75
N ALA A 14 3.46 -3.54 -3.35
CA ALA A 14 2.85 -2.71 -4.38
C ALA A 14 2.36 -3.55 -5.56
N GLU A 15 3.17 -4.51 -6.01
CA GLU A 15 2.84 -5.38 -7.13
C GLU A 15 1.68 -6.33 -6.82
N GLU A 16 1.64 -6.89 -5.61
CA GLU A 16 0.50 -7.69 -5.15
C GLU A 16 -0.79 -6.85 -5.07
N CYS A 17 -0.69 -5.62 -4.56
CA CYS A 17 -1.84 -4.73 -4.42
C CYS A 17 -2.43 -4.31 -5.76
N LYS A 18 -1.60 -4.04 -6.80
CA LYS A 18 -2.08 -3.62 -8.13
C LYS A 18 -3.14 -4.56 -8.70
N ASN A 19 -2.93 -5.87 -8.51
CA ASN A 19 -3.80 -6.94 -9.02
C ASN A 19 -4.84 -7.41 -7.99
N CYS A 20 -4.97 -6.73 -6.85
CA CYS A 20 -5.89 -7.13 -5.80
C CYS A 20 -7.33 -6.75 -6.16
N GLU A 21 -8.19 -7.76 -6.25
CA GLU A 21 -9.63 -7.64 -6.50
C GLU A 21 -10.48 -8.23 -5.35
N LYS A 22 -9.88 -8.42 -4.17
CA LYS A 22 -10.52 -9.11 -3.04
C LYS A 22 -11.69 -8.34 -2.40
N CYS A 23 -11.89 -7.06 -2.73
CA CYS A 23 -13.01 -6.25 -2.22
C CYS A 23 -13.40 -5.14 -3.21
N PRO A 24 -14.64 -4.62 -3.19
CA PRO A 24 -15.15 -3.67 -4.19
C PRO A 24 -14.35 -2.36 -4.38
N LEU A 25 -13.44 -2.00 -3.48
CA LEU A 25 -12.59 -0.81 -3.60
C LEU A 25 -11.71 -0.83 -4.87
N TYR A 26 -11.44 -2.02 -5.44
CA TYR A 26 -10.71 -2.10 -6.71
C TYR A 26 -11.46 -1.47 -7.89
N LEU A 27 -12.79 -1.38 -7.80
CA LEU A 27 -13.63 -0.85 -8.86
C LEU A 27 -13.49 0.67 -9.03
N SER A 28 -13.08 1.38 -7.98
CA SER A 28 -13.07 2.85 -7.94
C SER A 28 -11.68 3.48 -7.89
N ARG A 29 -10.66 2.75 -7.41
CA ARG A 29 -9.30 3.29 -7.29
C ARG A 29 -8.70 3.60 -8.68
N THR A 30 -7.93 4.68 -8.77
CA THR A 30 -7.06 4.96 -9.91
C THR A 30 -5.71 4.28 -9.74
N LYS A 31 -5.13 4.38 -8.53
CA LYS A 31 -3.84 3.76 -8.19
C LYS A 31 -3.89 3.16 -6.80
N VAL A 32 -3.09 2.12 -6.58
CA VAL A 32 -2.86 1.60 -5.23
C VAL A 32 -1.84 2.47 -4.51
N VAL A 33 -1.98 2.55 -3.19
CA VAL A 33 -1.08 3.32 -2.31
C VAL A 33 -0.55 2.39 -1.21
N PRO A 34 0.49 1.59 -1.50
CA PRO A 34 1.01 0.55 -0.59
C PRO A 34 1.80 1.11 0.60
N GLY A 35 2.16 2.39 0.57
CA GLY A 35 3.03 3.06 1.54
C GLY A 35 4.37 3.47 0.94
N GLU A 36 5.12 4.32 1.64
CA GLU A 36 6.49 4.70 1.29
C GLU A 36 7.32 4.95 2.55
N GLY A 37 8.65 4.86 2.43
CA GLY A 37 9.57 5.22 3.52
C GLY A 37 10.73 4.25 3.72
N ASN A 38 11.43 4.43 4.83
CA ASN A 38 12.57 3.60 5.20
C ASN A 38 12.10 2.29 5.86
N ALA A 39 12.32 1.16 5.20
CA ALA A 39 12.00 -0.17 5.73
C ALA A 39 12.72 -0.51 7.06
N LYS A 40 13.77 0.23 7.42
CA LYS A 40 14.50 0.11 8.70
C LYS A 40 14.05 1.12 9.75
N SER A 41 13.02 1.93 9.48
CA SER A 41 12.46 2.86 10.46
C SER A 41 11.95 2.09 11.69
N LYS A 42 12.14 2.66 12.88
CA LYS A 42 11.59 2.11 14.13
C LYS A 42 10.14 2.52 14.38
N VAL A 43 9.63 3.48 13.61
CA VAL A 43 8.30 4.06 13.74
C VAL A 43 7.61 4.02 12.38
N VAL A 44 6.32 3.64 12.40
CA VAL A 44 5.44 3.59 11.23
C VAL A 44 4.20 4.42 11.55
N PHE A 45 3.75 5.21 10.58
CA PHE A 45 2.49 5.95 10.64
C PHE A 45 1.48 5.26 9.74
N ILE A 46 0.27 5.03 10.25
CA ILE A 46 -0.81 4.35 9.55
C ILE A 46 -2.03 5.27 9.56
N GLY A 47 -2.51 5.63 8.38
CA GLY A 47 -3.74 6.40 8.19
C GLY A 47 -4.96 5.49 8.00
N GLU A 48 -6.08 6.07 7.58
CA GLU A 48 -7.30 5.32 7.29
C GLU A 48 -7.29 4.71 5.87
N ALA A 49 -7.28 5.58 4.85
CA ALA A 49 -7.34 5.20 3.44
C ALA A 49 -6.76 6.32 2.54
N PRO A 50 -6.47 6.05 1.25
CA PRO A 50 -6.12 7.09 0.29
C PRO A 50 -7.27 8.09 0.08
N GLY A 51 -6.96 9.38 0.11
CA GLY A 51 -7.84 10.44 -0.38
C GLY A 51 -7.72 10.63 -1.89
N GLU A 52 -8.32 11.69 -2.42
CA GLU A 52 -8.32 12.01 -3.85
C GLU A 52 -6.90 12.23 -4.39
N GLU A 53 -6.08 13.04 -3.70
CA GLU A 53 -4.71 13.30 -4.14
C GLU A 53 -3.83 12.05 -4.08
N GLU A 54 -3.98 11.26 -3.01
CA GLU A 54 -3.26 9.99 -2.84
C GLU A 54 -3.61 9.00 -3.95
N ASP A 55 -4.90 8.82 -4.27
CA ASP A 55 -5.38 7.91 -5.32
C ASP A 55 -4.86 8.34 -6.71
N LEU A 56 -4.89 9.64 -7.00
CA LEU A 56 -4.43 10.16 -8.29
C LEU A 56 -2.91 10.06 -8.46
N LYS A 57 -2.14 10.35 -7.41
CA LYS A 57 -0.66 10.39 -7.49
C LYS A 57 -0.02 9.04 -7.12
N GLY A 58 -0.72 8.15 -6.42
CA GLY A 58 -0.20 6.87 -5.95
C GLY A 58 0.79 6.99 -4.80
N LYS A 59 0.65 8.02 -3.96
CA LYS A 59 1.54 8.32 -2.82
C LYS A 59 0.71 8.57 -1.57
N PRO A 60 1.16 8.14 -0.37
CA PRO A 60 0.42 8.36 0.86
C PRO A 60 0.68 9.75 1.45
N PHE A 61 -0.30 10.32 2.17
CA PHE A 61 -0.16 11.55 2.98
C PHE A 61 0.34 12.78 2.20
N ILE A 62 -0.30 13.09 1.07
CA ILE A 62 0.09 14.20 0.19
C ILE A 62 -1.02 15.24 -0.03
N GLY A 63 -2.23 14.99 0.48
CA GLY A 63 -3.29 15.99 0.59
C GLY A 63 -3.11 17.02 1.70
#